data_AF-A0A2H5YX99-F1
#
_entry.id   AF-A0A2H5YX99-F1
#
_cell.length_a   1.000
_cell.length_b   1.000
_cell.length_c   1.000
_cell.angle_alpha   90.00
_cell.angle_beta   90.00
_cell.angle_gamma   90.00
#
_symmetry.space_group_name_H-M   'P 1'
#
loop_
_entity.id
_entity.type
_entity.pdbx_description
1 polymer ?
#
loop_
_entity_poly.entity_id
_entity_poly.type
_entity_poly.pdbx_seq_one_letter_code
_entity_poly.pdbx_strand_id
1 'polypeptide(L)'
;MEEANALDLAARLRDLTLAQLEAARTGQWETATEYLRQRGLVLQRLQALDPARLDEPCRAAIAALLEEVRALDRELVALVETALEAAREEQRTLERNDAAARGYRRALGASGAAGIVDREV
;
A
#
# COMPACT_ATOMS: atom_id res chain seq x y z
N MET A 1 -36.01 2.88 5.58
CA MET A 1 -34.87 3.33 6.41
C MET A 1 -33.67 2.39 6.25
N GLU A 2 -33.88 1.06 6.27
CA GLU A 2 -32.81 0.07 6.03
C GLU A 2 -32.21 0.14 4.61
N GLU A 3 -33.01 0.37 3.56
CA GLU A 3 -32.50 0.48 2.17
C GLU A 3 -31.59 1.69 1.94
N ALA A 4 -31.98 2.87 2.44
CA ALA A 4 -31.15 4.06 2.38
C ALA A 4 -29.81 3.84 3.09
N ASN A 5 -29.84 3.20 4.27
CA ASN A 5 -28.63 2.85 5.00
C ASN A 5 -27.75 1.82 4.25
N ALA A 6 -28.35 0.85 3.56
CA ALA A 6 -27.63 -0.13 2.75
C ALA A 6 -26.90 0.53 1.57
N LEU A 7 -27.61 1.41 0.85
CA LEU A 7 -27.04 2.16 -0.26
C LEU A 7 -25.94 3.13 0.20
N ASP A 8 -26.15 3.82 1.33
CA ASP A 8 -25.15 4.71 1.93
C ASP A 8 -23.88 3.96 2.32
N LEU A 9 -24.00 2.75 2.87
CA LEU A 9 -22.85 1.90 3.19
C LEU A 9 -22.11 1.47 1.92
N ALA A 10 -22.81 1.11 0.84
CA ALA A 10 -22.20 0.73 -0.43
C ALA A 10 -21.48 1.93 -1.09
N ALA A 11 -22.12 3.10 -1.12
CA ALA A 11 -21.51 4.33 -1.62
C ALA A 11 -20.27 4.71 -0.82
N ARG A 12 -20.36 4.66 0.52
CA ARG A 12 -19.23 4.92 1.41
C ARG A 12 -18.08 3.94 1.20
N LEU A 13 -18.36 2.66 0.93
CA LEU A 13 -17.31 1.69 0.61
C LEU A 13 -16.59 2.10 -0.68
N ARG A 14 -17.33 2.51 -1.71
CA ARG A 14 -16.76 3.00 -2.97
C ARG A 14 -15.90 4.24 -2.76
N ASP A 15 -16.39 5.23 -2.03
CA ASP A 15 -15.66 6.49 -1.79
C ASP A 15 -14.38 6.26 -0.97
N LEU A 16 -14.43 5.39 0.04
CA LEU A 16 -13.23 5.00 0.79
C LEU A 16 -12.22 4.24 -0.08
N THR A 17 -12.69 3.44 -1.05
CA THR A 17 -11.81 2.72 -1.98
C THR A 17 -11.11 3.70 -2.94
N LEU A 18 -11.84 4.71 -3.44
CA LEU A 18 -11.26 5.80 -4.22
C LEU A 18 -10.22 6.59 -3.42
N ALA A 19 -10.56 7.02 -2.20
CA ALA A 19 -9.64 7.76 -1.33
C ALA A 19 -8.38 6.94 -1.00
N GLN A 20 -8.52 5.63 -0.80
CA GLN A 20 -7.38 4.74 -0.61
C GLN A 20 -6.47 4.70 -1.84
N LEU A 21 -7.05 4.59 -3.03
CA LEU A 21 -6.31 4.56 -4.29
C LEU A 21 -5.56 5.88 -4.52
N GLU A 22 -6.19 7.02 -4.25
CA GLU A 22 -5.56 8.35 -4.34
C GLU A 22 -4.39 8.51 -3.35
N ALA A 23 -4.59 8.09 -2.10
CA ALA A 23 -3.51 8.09 -1.10
C ALA A 23 -2.33 7.20 -1.54
N ALA A 24 -2.63 6.01 -2.07
CA ALA A 24 -1.61 5.09 -2.57
C ALA A 24 -0.85 5.66 -3.80
N ARG A 25 -1.56 6.28 -4.74
CA ARG A 25 -0.96 6.96 -5.92
C ARG A 25 0.00 8.08 -5.54
N THR A 26 -0.26 8.75 -4.42
CA THR A 26 0.58 9.84 -3.91
C THR A 26 1.64 9.37 -2.91
N GLY A 27 1.78 8.06 -2.71
CA GLY A 27 2.77 7.46 -1.79
C GLY A 27 2.43 7.63 -0.30
N GLN A 28 1.21 8.07 0.04
CA GLN A 28 0.74 8.22 1.42
C GLN A 28 0.28 6.87 1.98
N TRP A 29 1.21 5.93 2.15
CA TRP A 29 0.92 4.54 2.51
C TRP A 29 0.25 4.36 3.89
N GLU A 30 0.58 5.22 4.85
CA GLU A 30 -0.08 5.22 6.17
C GLU A 30 -1.56 5.60 6.04
N THR A 31 -1.86 6.68 5.31
CA THR A 31 -3.23 7.13 5.02
C THR A 31 -3.99 6.07 4.21
N ALA A 32 -3.37 5.44 3.22
CA ALA A 32 -3.97 4.35 2.47
C ALA A 32 -4.31 3.15 3.38
N THR A 33 -3.46 2.83 4.36
CA THR A 33 -3.70 1.74 5.31
C THR A 33 -4.84 2.08 6.29
N GLU A 34 -4.95 3.34 6.70
CA GLU A 34 -6.10 3.84 7.49
C GLU A 34 -7.42 3.64 6.72
N TYR A 35 -7.47 4.04 5.45
CA TYR A 35 -8.66 3.81 4.63
C TYR A 35 -8.99 2.33 4.46
N LEU A 36 -7.99 1.45 4.29
CA LEU A 36 -8.22 0.00 4.23
C LEU A 36 -8.95 -0.53 5.48
N ARG A 37 -8.54 -0.07 6.67
CA ARG A 37 -9.21 -0.46 7.92
C ARG A 37 -10.64 0.06 7.99
N GLN A 38 -10.88 1.31 7.59
CA GLN A 38 -12.22 1.88 7.54
C GLN A 38 -13.14 1.13 6.57
N ARG A 39 -12.62 0.76 5.38
CA ARG A 39 -13.32 -0.07 4.40
C ARG A 39 -13.71 -1.42 5.00
N GLY A 40 -12.80 -2.05 5.73
CA GLY A 40 -13.08 -3.32 6.43
C GLY A 40 -14.29 -3.22 7.37
N LEU A 41 -14.42 -2.13 8.13
CA LEU A 41 -15.59 -1.90 9.00
C LEU A 41 -16.88 -1.68 8.22
N VAL A 42 -16.83 -0.95 7.10
CA VAL A 42 -18.00 -0.73 6.23
C VAL A 42 -18.45 -2.03 5.57
N LEU A 43 -17.50 -2.84 5.10
CA LEU A 43 -17.78 -4.14 4.48
C LEU A 43 -18.43 -5.10 5.48
N GLN A 44 -17.95 -5.16 6.72
CA GLN A 44 -18.59 -5.95 7.78
C GLN A 44 -20.04 -5.54 8.02
N ARG A 45 -20.33 -4.24 8.01
CA ARG A 45 -21.70 -3.72 8.15
C ARG A 45 -22.58 -4.09 6.96
N LEU A 46 -22.06 -4.00 5.74
CA LEU A 46 -22.77 -4.44 4.52
C LEU A 46 -23.08 -5.94 4.57
N GLN A 47 -22.12 -6.77 4.98
CA GLN A 47 -22.29 -8.23 5.08
C GLN A 47 -23.32 -8.65 6.14
N ALA A 48 -23.57 -7.80 7.15
CA ALA A 48 -24.58 -8.06 8.16
C ALA A 48 -26.03 -7.76 7.69
N LEU A 49 -26.19 -7.13 6.51
CA LEU A 49 -27.50 -6.86 5.93
C LEU A 49 -28.06 -8.12 5.28
N ASP A 50 -29.37 -8.32 5.39
CA ASP A 50 -30.10 -9.34 4.64
C ASP A 50 -30.56 -8.78 3.27
N PRO A 51 -29.97 -9.23 2.14
CA PRO A 51 -30.31 -8.72 0.82
C PRO A 51 -31.76 -9.01 0.39
N ALA A 52 -32.40 -10.03 0.99
CA ALA A 52 -33.79 -10.38 0.69
C ALA A 52 -34.79 -9.32 1.18
N ARG A 53 -34.38 -8.47 2.12
CA ARG A 53 -35.21 -7.38 2.68
C ARG A 53 -35.15 -6.08 1.87
N LEU A 54 -34.24 -6.00 0.90
CA LEU A 54 -34.12 -4.84 0.01
C LEU A 54 -35.01 -5.03 -1.22
N ASP A 55 -35.50 -3.95 -1.81
CA ASP A 55 -36.13 -4.03 -3.12
C ASP A 55 -35.11 -4.30 -4.26
N GLU A 56 -35.62 -4.69 -5.42
CA GLU A 56 -34.77 -5.01 -6.59
C GLU A 56 -33.97 -3.81 -7.09
N PRO A 57 -34.54 -2.59 -7.21
CA PRO A 57 -33.76 -1.41 -7.58
C PRO A 57 -32.60 -1.12 -6.63
N CYS A 58 -32.80 -1.23 -5.31
CA CYS A 58 -31.75 -1.03 -4.32
C CYS A 58 -30.65 -2.08 -4.45
N ARG A 59 -31.02 -3.37 -4.60
CA ARG A 59 -30.04 -4.45 -4.84
C ARG A 59 -29.21 -4.20 -6.10
N ALA A 60 -29.85 -3.81 -7.19
CA ALA A 60 -29.16 -3.53 -8.46
C ALA A 60 -28.18 -2.34 -8.31
N ALA A 61 -28.58 -1.28 -7.60
CA ALA A 61 -27.72 -0.13 -7.34
C ALA A 61 -26.50 -0.51 -6.46
N ILE A 62 -26.71 -1.30 -5.40
CA ILE A 62 -25.62 -1.81 -4.56
C ILE A 62 -24.68 -2.70 -5.38
N ALA A 63 -25.22 -3.58 -6.22
CA ALA A 63 -24.40 -4.43 -7.08
C ALA A 63 -23.51 -3.62 -8.03
N ALA A 64 -24.05 -2.57 -8.66
CA ALA A 64 -23.28 -1.68 -9.52
C ALA A 64 -22.13 -0.99 -8.75
N LEU A 65 -22.40 -0.48 -7.54
CA LEU A 65 -21.36 0.12 -6.69
C LEU A 65 -20.28 -0.88 -6.27
N LEU A 66 -20.65 -2.13 -6.01
CA LEU A 66 -19.67 -3.18 -5.67
C LEU A 66 -18.82 -3.58 -6.88
N GLU A 67 -19.33 -3.50 -8.10
CA GLU A 67 -18.51 -3.68 -9.31
C GLU A 67 -17.52 -2.52 -9.49
N GLU A 68 -17.91 -1.28 -9.21
CA GLU A 68 -16.98 -0.14 -9.16
C GLU A 68 -15.86 -0.39 -8.13
N VAL A 69 -16.22 -0.82 -6.91
CA VAL A 69 -15.25 -1.16 -5.86
C VAL A 69 -14.28 -2.24 -6.33
N ARG A 70 -14.78 -3.30 -6.97
CA ARG A 70 -13.93 -4.39 -7.51
C ARG A 70 -12.95 -3.90 -8.57
N ALA A 71 -13.37 -2.98 -9.44
CA ALA A 71 -12.48 -2.39 -10.44
C ALA A 71 -11.36 -1.57 -9.77
N LEU A 72 -11.72 -0.74 -8.78
CA LEU A 72 -10.76 0.05 -8.03
C LEU A 72 -9.78 -0.81 -7.22
N ASP A 73 -10.25 -1.92 -6.63
CA ASP A 73 -9.38 -2.85 -5.91
C ASP A 73 -8.34 -3.50 -6.83
N ARG A 74 -8.70 -3.83 -8.07
CA ARG A 74 -7.73 -4.34 -9.06
C ARG A 74 -6.65 -3.31 -9.38
N GLU A 75 -7.04 -2.05 -9.57
CA GLU A 75 -6.08 -0.96 -9.77
C GLU A 75 -5.17 -0.79 -8.55
N LEU A 76 -5.73 -0.84 -7.35
CA LEU A 76 -4.99 -0.69 -6.11
C LEU A 76 -3.97 -1.82 -5.90
N VAL A 77 -4.36 -3.07 -6.18
CA VAL A 77 -3.45 -4.22 -6.13
C VAL A 77 -2.29 -4.04 -7.11
N ALA A 78 -2.57 -3.70 -8.38
CA ALA A 78 -1.53 -3.49 -9.38
C ALA A 78 -0.54 -2.37 -8.98
N LEU A 79 -1.06 -1.30 -8.37
CA LEU A 79 -0.25 -0.20 -7.87
C LEU A 79 0.64 -0.62 -6.69
N VAL A 80 0.08 -1.35 -5.73
CA VAL A 80 0.84 -1.86 -4.57
C VAL A 80 1.92 -2.84 -4.99
N GLU A 81 1.63 -3.75 -5.93
CA GLU A 81 2.63 -4.69 -6.47
C GLU A 81 3.79 -3.97 -7.16
N THR A 82 3.47 -2.94 -7.95
CA THR A 82 4.48 -2.10 -8.60
C THR A 82 5.35 -1.37 -7.57
N ALA A 83 4.72 -0.77 -6.55
CA ALA A 83 5.42 -0.08 -5.47
C ALA A 83 6.31 -1.04 -4.65
N LEU A 84 5.84 -2.26 -4.40
CA LEU A 84 6.60 -3.29 -3.69
C LEU A 84 7.85 -3.70 -4.46
N GLU A 85 7.77 -3.87 -5.78
CA GLU A 85 8.96 -4.22 -6.57
C GLU A 85 9.96 -3.06 -6.61
N ALA A 86 9.50 -1.82 -6.74
CA ALA A 86 10.36 -0.65 -6.66
C ALA A 86 11.10 -0.55 -5.31
N ALA A 87 10.38 -0.77 -4.20
CA ALA A 87 10.98 -0.76 -2.86
C ALA A 87 12.03 -1.87 -2.67
N ARG A 88 11.79 -3.07 -3.25
CA ARG A 88 12.76 -4.17 -3.21
C ARG A 88 14.02 -3.84 -3.99
N GLU A 89 13.92 -3.20 -5.14
CA GLU A 89 15.09 -2.81 -5.93
C GLU A 89 15.90 -1.71 -5.23
N GLU A 90 15.23 -0.76 -4.60
CA GLU A 90 15.87 0.24 -3.76
C GLU A 90 16.60 -0.41 -2.57
N GLN A 91 15.97 -1.36 -1.89
CA GLN A 91 16.61 -2.11 -0.80
C GLN A 91 17.87 -2.83 -1.27
N ARG A 92 17.83 -3.55 -2.40
CA ARG A 92 19.02 -4.22 -2.96
C ARG A 92 20.14 -3.23 -3.27
N THR A 93 19.79 -2.04 -3.76
CA THR A 93 20.75 -0.97 -4.05
C THR A 93 21.42 -0.47 -2.77
N LEU A 94 20.64 -0.24 -1.70
CA LEU A 94 21.17 0.14 -0.39
C LEU A 94 22.11 -0.94 0.17
N GLU A 95 21.72 -2.21 0.09
CA GLU A 95 22.54 -3.34 0.55
C GLU A 95 23.89 -3.43 -0.19
N ARG A 96 23.90 -3.19 -1.51
CA ARG A 96 25.12 -3.11 -2.33
C ARG A 96 26.00 -1.94 -1.92
N ASN A 97 25.42 -0.76 -1.71
CA ASN A 97 26.15 0.43 -1.28
C ASN A 97 26.79 0.24 0.10
N ASP A 98 26.04 -0.35 1.03
CA ASP A 98 26.52 -0.70 2.36
C ASP A 98 27.67 -1.72 2.32
N ALA A 99 27.58 -2.72 1.44
CA ALA A 99 28.65 -3.67 1.22
C ALA A 99 29.92 -3.00 0.65
N ALA A 100 29.77 -2.11 -0.33
CA ALA A 100 30.88 -1.34 -0.89
C ALA A 100 31.52 -0.42 0.17
N ALA A 101 30.73 0.30 0.96
CA ALA A 101 31.21 1.15 2.05
C ALA A 101 31.97 0.35 3.13
N ARG A 102 31.53 -0.87 3.45
CA ARG A 102 32.30 -1.79 4.31
C ARG A 102 33.61 -2.22 3.66
N GLY A 103 33.62 -2.50 2.36
CA GLY A 103 34.81 -2.83 1.59
C GLY A 103 35.86 -1.71 1.64
N TYR A 104 35.46 -0.47 1.37
CA TYR A 104 36.35 0.69 1.45
C TYR A 104 36.91 0.92 2.85
N ARG A 105 36.09 0.82 3.91
CA ARG A 105 36.56 0.93 5.29
C ARG A 105 37.62 -0.12 5.63
N ARG A 106 37.46 -1.37 5.16
CA ARG A 106 38.47 -2.42 5.34
C ARG A 106 39.76 -2.12 4.59
N ALA A 107 39.67 -1.68 3.34
CA ALA A 107 40.85 -1.35 2.52
C ALA A 107 41.65 -0.19 3.12
N LEU A 108 40.97 0.87 3.57
CA LEU A 108 41.60 2.04 4.19
C LEU A 108 42.14 1.72 5.61
N GLY A 109 41.41 0.93 6.41
CA GLY A 109 41.86 0.50 7.73
C GLY A 109 43.04 -0.50 7.69
N ALA A 110 43.12 -1.33 6.66
CA ALA A 110 44.26 -2.21 6.43
C ALA A 110 45.50 -1.46 5.89
N SER A 111 45.29 -0.33 5.21
CA SER A 111 46.37 0.52 4.68
C SER A 111 47.14 1.28 5.77
N GLY A 112 46.53 1.51 6.96
CA GLY A 112 47.17 2.25 8.06
C GLY A 112 48.16 1.44 8.93
N ALA A 113 48.24 0.12 8.77
CA ALA A 113 49.12 -0.74 9.57
C ALA A 113 50.40 -1.18 8.83
N ALA A 114 50.58 -0.78 7.57
CA ALA A 114 51.73 -1.16 6.75
C ALA A 114 52.45 0.08 6.21
N GLY A 115 53.47 0.54 6.94
CA GLY A 115 54.61 1.23 6.34
C GLY A 115 54.59 2.75 6.30
N ILE A 116 54.71 3.40 7.47
CA ILE A 116 55.65 4.52 7.56
C ILE A 116 56.89 3.95 8.25
N VAL A 117 57.74 3.28 7.45
CA VAL A 117 59.11 3.02 7.87
C VAL A 117 59.86 4.29 7.54
N ASP A 118 60.11 5.06 8.60
CA ASP A 118 61.05 6.15 8.64
C ASP A 118 62.39 5.66 8.06
N ARG A 119 62.82 6.24 6.94
CA ARG A 119 64.14 5.98 6.38
C ARG A 119 64.81 7.32 6.11
N GLU A 120 65.24 7.96 7.20
CA GLU A 120 66.40 8.84 7.19
C GLU A 120 67.66 7.99 6.97
N VAL A 121 68.19 7.96 5.74
CA VAL A 121 69.64 7.89 5.44
C VAL A 121 69.91 8.59 4.11
#